data_AF-A0A957SC02-F1
#
_entry.id   AF-A0A957SC02-F1
#
_cell.length_a   1.000
_cell.length_b   1.000
_cell.length_c   1.000
_cell.angle_alpha   90.00
_cell.angle_beta   90.00
_cell.angle_gamma   90.00
#
_symmetry.space_group_name_H-M   'P 1'
#
loop_
_entity.id
_entity.type
_entity.pdbx_description
1 polymer ?
#
loop_
_entity_poly.entity_id
_entity_poly.type
_entity_poly.pdbx_seq_one_letter_code
_entity_poly.pdbx_strand_id
1 'polypeptide(L)'
;FWTAYEETFGKMVSSPPLGLTRELNLELTKGFETWLAYRRADAEYQRVVGSGWMQFLDAFGKRLMQMAQAGKLIESPRQFIDLWVEVGDDEFTKLFHGDAYAQAQGNLVNSSMAFKRQQRALLEIWLRDNDMPTRSDLDEAHRTIHELRKDVKALKKELHNLQQTVAVTTAAAVAQKPATTPSAPQTKSPKATQPKSTSRARTTRKRSASAGTQAGR
;
A
#
# COMPACT_ATOMS: atom_id res chain seq x y z
N PHE A 1 -2.80 -21.47 40.02
CA PHE A 1 -2.38 -21.29 38.61
C PHE A 1 -3.26 -20.30 37.87
N TRP A 2 -4.58 -20.49 37.86
CA TRP A 2 -5.53 -19.57 37.21
C TRP A 2 -5.58 -18.15 37.83
N THR A 3 -5.51 -18.06 39.15
CA THR A 3 -5.55 -16.80 39.91
C THR A 3 -4.34 -15.89 39.66
N ALA A 4 -3.14 -16.45 39.48
CA ALA A 4 -1.94 -15.69 39.15
C ALA A 4 -1.96 -15.11 37.72
N TYR A 5 -2.65 -15.80 36.80
CA TYR A 5 -2.88 -15.33 35.44
C TYR A 5 -3.85 -14.15 35.41
N GLU A 6 -4.97 -14.24 36.14
CA GLU A 6 -5.95 -13.14 36.26
C GLU A 6 -5.36 -11.89 36.94
N GLU A 7 -4.50 -12.05 37.94
CA GLU A 7 -3.88 -10.90 38.61
C GLU A 7 -2.82 -10.19 37.76
N THR A 8 -2.12 -10.91 36.88
CA THR A 8 -0.99 -10.36 36.11
C THR A 8 -1.42 -9.96 34.70
N PHE A 9 -2.05 -10.88 33.96
CA PHE A 9 -2.56 -10.61 32.61
C PHE A 9 -3.89 -9.86 32.65
N GLY A 10 -4.78 -10.17 33.59
CA GLY A 10 -6.06 -9.47 33.72
C GLY A 10 -5.91 -7.99 34.08
N LYS A 11 -4.95 -7.63 34.95
CA LYS A 11 -4.62 -6.22 35.24
C LYS A 11 -3.90 -5.51 34.10
N MET A 12 -3.04 -6.21 33.33
CA MET A 12 -2.37 -5.63 32.16
C MET A 12 -3.36 -5.32 31.03
N VAL A 13 -4.32 -6.22 30.80
CA VAL A 13 -5.43 -6.05 29.85
C VAL A 13 -6.41 -4.95 30.29
N SER A 14 -6.57 -4.74 31.60
CA SER A 14 -7.51 -3.74 32.16
C SER A 14 -6.88 -2.37 32.49
N SER A 15 -5.57 -2.20 32.32
CA SER A 15 -4.93 -0.90 32.53
C SER A 15 -5.28 0.06 31.37
N PRO A 16 -5.47 1.37 31.62
CA PRO A 16 -5.75 2.33 30.56
C PRO A 16 -4.72 2.18 29.43
N PRO A 17 -5.14 2.02 28.17
CA PRO A 17 -4.22 1.65 27.10
C PRO A 17 -3.23 2.79 26.85
N LEU A 18 -2.00 2.63 27.32
CA LEU A 18 -0.88 3.54 27.04
C LEU A 18 -0.14 3.08 25.79
N GLY A 19 0.13 4.00 24.85
CA GLY A 19 0.98 3.76 23.68
C GLY A 19 0.40 2.80 22.65
N LEU A 20 1.12 1.72 22.34
CA LEU A 20 0.86 0.75 21.27
C LEU A 20 -0.56 0.13 21.34
N THR A 21 -1.03 -0.13 22.56
CA THR A 21 -2.38 -0.67 22.81
C THR A 21 -3.47 0.31 22.39
N ARG A 22 -3.23 1.63 22.44
CA ARG A 22 -4.19 2.63 21.96
C ARG A 22 -4.32 2.61 20.43
N GLU A 23 -3.20 2.54 19.73
CA GLU A 23 -3.19 2.45 18.25
C GLU A 23 -3.90 1.18 17.78
N LEU A 24 -3.60 0.04 18.42
CA LEU A 24 -4.29 -1.22 18.14
C LEU A 24 -5.80 -1.13 18.39
N ASN A 25 -6.24 -0.57 19.52
CA ASN A 25 -7.67 -0.41 19.81
C ASN A 25 -8.37 0.46 18.77
N LEU A 26 -7.76 1.57 18.34
CA LEU A 26 -8.31 2.44 17.31
C LEU A 26 -8.44 1.72 15.96
N GLU A 27 -7.40 1.01 15.54
CA GLU A 27 -7.39 0.27 14.27
C GLU A 27 -8.36 -0.94 14.32
N LEU A 28 -8.57 -1.55 15.49
CA LEU A 28 -9.59 -2.58 15.69
C LEU A 28 -11.00 -2.03 15.57
N THR A 29 -11.31 -0.89 16.21
CA THR A 29 -12.62 -0.23 16.09
C THR A 29 -12.90 0.14 14.64
N LYS A 30 -11.94 0.75 13.96
CA LYS A 30 -12.05 1.09 12.53
C LYS A 30 -12.16 -0.16 11.64
N GLY A 31 -11.48 -1.25 12.02
CA GLY A 31 -11.63 -2.58 11.44
C GLY A 31 -13.07 -3.07 11.51
N PHE A 32 -13.68 -2.97 12.68
CA PHE A 32 -15.06 -3.36 12.89
C PHE A 32 -16.05 -2.47 12.12
N GLU A 33 -15.82 -1.16 12.07
CA GLU A 33 -16.66 -0.23 11.30
C GLU A 33 -16.63 -0.54 9.80
N THR A 34 -15.43 -0.72 9.24
CA THR A 34 -15.27 -1.05 7.81
C THR A 34 -15.83 -2.43 7.48
N TRP A 35 -15.69 -3.40 8.39
CA TRP A 35 -16.32 -4.70 8.27
C TRP A 35 -17.85 -4.59 8.25
N LEU A 36 -18.43 -3.81 9.17
CA LEU A 36 -19.88 -3.62 9.24
C LEU A 36 -20.40 -2.90 7.99
N ALA A 37 -19.66 -1.89 7.50
CA ALA A 37 -19.99 -1.21 6.25
C ALA A 37 -19.98 -2.19 5.06
N TYR A 38 -18.96 -3.05 4.97
CA TYR A 38 -18.91 -4.12 3.96
C TYR A 38 -20.10 -5.08 4.09
N ARG A 39 -20.44 -5.52 5.29
CA ARG A 39 -21.58 -6.43 5.54
C ARG A 39 -22.92 -5.82 5.14
N ARG A 40 -23.11 -4.52 5.41
CA ARG A 40 -24.31 -3.80 4.97
C ARG A 40 -24.38 -3.69 3.45
N ALA A 41 -23.28 -3.34 2.80
CA ALA A 41 -23.23 -3.24 1.34
C ALA A 41 -23.46 -4.60 0.66
N ASP A 42 -22.93 -5.68 1.24
CA ASP A 42 -23.17 -7.05 0.78
C ASP A 42 -24.65 -7.43 0.92
N ALA A 43 -25.27 -7.14 2.07
CA ALA A 43 -26.70 -7.39 2.27
C ALA A 43 -27.58 -6.63 1.25
N GLU A 44 -27.28 -5.36 0.97
CA GLU A 44 -28.00 -4.60 -0.05
C GLU A 44 -27.81 -5.14 -1.46
N TYR A 45 -26.58 -5.54 -1.82
CA TYR A 45 -26.31 -6.20 -3.09
C TYR A 45 -27.11 -7.50 -3.23
N GLN A 46 -27.10 -8.36 -2.20
CA GLN A 46 -27.88 -9.60 -2.19
C GLN A 46 -29.38 -9.34 -2.28
N ARG A 47 -29.88 -8.26 -1.65
CA ARG A 47 -31.29 -7.86 -1.76
C ARG A 47 -31.66 -7.50 -3.19
N VAL A 48 -30.84 -6.70 -3.87
CA VAL A 48 -31.09 -6.30 -5.26
C VAL A 48 -31.05 -7.52 -6.19
N VAL A 49 -30.02 -8.35 -6.08
CA VAL A 49 -29.89 -9.59 -6.88
C VAL A 49 -31.05 -10.55 -6.59
N GLY A 50 -31.42 -10.72 -5.32
CA GLY A 50 -32.54 -11.55 -4.91
C GLY A 50 -33.88 -11.07 -5.48
N SER A 51 -34.10 -9.76 -5.56
CA SER A 51 -35.29 -9.21 -6.21
C SER A 51 -35.34 -9.51 -7.71
N GLY A 52 -34.18 -9.53 -8.38
CA GLY A 52 -34.08 -9.94 -9.78
C GLY A 52 -34.41 -11.42 -9.98
N TRP A 53 -33.92 -12.30 -9.10
CA TRP A 53 -34.29 -13.72 -9.11
C TRP A 53 -35.80 -13.93 -8.93
N MET A 54 -36.44 -13.18 -8.02
CA MET A 54 -37.90 -13.27 -7.83
C MET A 54 -38.67 -12.85 -9.08
N GLN A 55 -38.27 -11.76 -9.72
CA GLN A 55 -38.89 -11.28 -10.97
C GLN A 55 -38.71 -12.29 -12.11
N PHE A 56 -37.51 -12.84 -12.24
CA PHE A 56 -37.21 -13.89 -13.20
C PHE A 56 -38.09 -15.14 -13.00
N LEU A 57 -38.19 -15.65 -11.77
CA LEU A 57 -39.02 -16.84 -11.49
C LEU A 57 -40.51 -16.59 -11.75
N ASP A 58 -41.01 -15.40 -11.44
CA ASP A 58 -42.39 -14.99 -11.74
C ASP A 58 -42.65 -14.89 -13.25
N ALA A 59 -41.75 -14.24 -13.99
CA ALA A 59 -41.81 -14.13 -15.45
C ALA A 59 -41.76 -15.52 -16.11
N PHE A 60 -40.88 -16.39 -15.63
CA PHE A 60 -40.73 -17.76 -16.12
C PHE A 60 -42.01 -18.57 -15.88
N GLY A 61 -42.57 -18.52 -14.68
CA GLY A 61 -43.84 -19.18 -14.36
C GLY A 61 -45.02 -18.68 -15.21
N LYS A 62 -45.12 -17.36 -15.43
CA LYS A 62 -46.13 -16.77 -16.31
C LYS A 62 -45.99 -17.26 -17.75
N ARG A 63 -44.76 -17.32 -18.27
CA ARG A 63 -44.49 -17.80 -19.63
C ARG A 63 -44.85 -19.27 -19.80
N LEU A 64 -44.53 -20.11 -18.82
CA LEU A 64 -44.95 -21.51 -18.78
C LEU A 64 -46.48 -21.66 -18.82
N MET A 65 -47.21 -20.90 -17.99
CA MET A 65 -48.68 -20.95 -17.99
C MET A 65 -49.28 -20.51 -19.32
N GLN A 66 -48.74 -19.46 -19.94
CA GLN A 66 -49.20 -18.99 -21.26
C GLN A 66 -49.01 -20.06 -22.35
N MET A 67 -47.87 -20.75 -22.35
CA MET A 67 -47.63 -21.83 -23.31
C MET A 67 -48.58 -23.02 -23.07
N ALA A 68 -48.79 -23.40 -21.81
CA ALA A 68 -49.72 -24.47 -21.46
C ALA A 68 -51.16 -24.16 -21.92
N GLN A 69 -51.63 -22.91 -21.72
CA GLN A 69 -52.94 -22.46 -22.20
C GLN A 69 -53.05 -22.46 -23.73
N ALA A 70 -51.93 -22.20 -24.43
CA ALA A 70 -51.84 -22.27 -25.88
C ALA A 70 -51.67 -23.71 -26.43
N GLY A 71 -51.72 -24.73 -25.57
CA GLY A 71 -51.52 -26.14 -25.94
C GLY A 71 -50.08 -26.49 -26.33
N LYS A 72 -49.11 -25.61 -26.07
CA LYS A 72 -47.68 -25.83 -26.31
C LYS A 72 -47.03 -26.34 -25.04
N LEU A 73 -46.79 -27.64 -24.96
CA LEU A 73 -46.06 -28.27 -23.86
C LEU A 73 -44.56 -28.27 -24.15
N ILE A 74 -43.75 -28.26 -23.09
CA ILE A 74 -42.30 -28.46 -23.22
C ILE A 74 -42.06 -29.95 -23.42
N GLU A 75 -41.55 -30.33 -24.58
CA GLU A 75 -41.40 -31.73 -24.99
C GLU A 75 -39.98 -32.25 -24.75
N SER A 76 -39.02 -31.36 -24.47
CA SER A 76 -37.63 -31.75 -24.21
C SER A 76 -36.95 -30.88 -23.14
N PRO A 77 -35.95 -31.41 -22.42
CA PRO A 77 -35.12 -30.63 -21.52
C PRO A 77 -34.43 -29.43 -22.20
N ARG A 78 -34.15 -29.54 -23.50
CA ARG A 78 -33.52 -28.45 -24.27
C ARG A 78 -34.46 -27.26 -24.42
N GLN A 79 -35.72 -27.50 -24.79
CA GLN A 79 -36.74 -26.45 -24.87
C GLN A 79 -36.97 -25.76 -23.52
N PHE A 80 -36.86 -26.50 -22.41
CA PHE A 80 -36.92 -25.90 -21.06
C PHE A 80 -35.76 -24.94 -20.82
N ILE A 81 -34.53 -25.37 -21.12
CA ILE A 81 -33.33 -24.54 -20.94
C ILE A 81 -33.37 -23.32 -21.86
N ASP A 82 -33.79 -23.49 -23.11
CA ASP A 82 -33.91 -22.38 -24.06
C ASP A 82 -34.88 -21.30 -23.54
N LEU A 83 -36.04 -21.72 -23.03
CA LEU A 83 -37.01 -20.80 -22.41
C LEU A 83 -36.47 -20.14 -21.13
N TRP A 84 -35.79 -20.93 -20.29
CA TRP A 84 -35.19 -20.43 -19.06
C TRP A 84 -34.13 -19.37 -19.35
N VAL A 85 -33.31 -19.58 -20.37
CA VAL A 85 -32.28 -18.63 -20.82
C VAL A 85 -32.93 -17.40 -21.45
N GLU A 86 -33.95 -17.55 -22.31
CA GLU A 86 -34.66 -16.42 -22.93
C GLU A 86 -35.27 -15.49 -21.87
N VAL A 87 -36.04 -16.04 -20.92
CA VAL A 87 -36.65 -15.26 -19.84
C VAL A 87 -35.58 -14.71 -18.88
N GLY A 88 -34.52 -15.48 -18.66
CA GLY A 88 -33.38 -15.05 -17.85
C GLY A 88 -32.68 -13.84 -18.46
N ASP A 89 -32.40 -13.88 -19.75
CA ASP A 89 -31.73 -12.81 -20.47
C ASP A 89 -32.55 -11.52 -20.42
N ASP A 90 -33.86 -11.60 -20.63
CA ASP A 90 -34.77 -10.46 -20.55
C ASP A 90 -34.77 -9.81 -19.15
N GLU A 91 -34.93 -10.59 -18.09
CA GLU A 91 -35.08 -10.06 -16.73
C GLU A 91 -33.73 -9.65 -16.11
N PHE A 92 -32.66 -10.44 -16.31
CA PHE A 92 -31.34 -10.08 -15.79
C PHE A 92 -30.70 -8.94 -16.57
N THR A 93 -30.95 -8.81 -17.87
CA THR A 93 -30.51 -7.62 -18.62
C THR A 93 -31.13 -6.37 -18.03
N LYS A 94 -32.44 -6.35 -17.73
CA LYS A 94 -33.09 -5.21 -17.06
C LYS A 94 -32.49 -4.93 -15.69
N LEU A 95 -32.23 -5.98 -14.90
CA LEU A 95 -31.60 -5.84 -13.58
C LEU A 95 -30.22 -5.20 -13.67
N PHE A 96 -29.35 -5.70 -14.55
CA PHE A 96 -27.97 -5.23 -14.67
C PHE A 96 -27.85 -3.82 -15.25
N HIS A 97 -28.81 -3.41 -16.08
CA HIS A 97 -28.92 -2.03 -16.55
C HIS A 97 -29.54 -1.09 -15.52
N GLY A 98 -30.09 -1.63 -14.41
CA GLY A 98 -30.70 -0.82 -13.36
C GLY A 98 -29.68 -0.08 -12.50
N ASP A 99 -29.94 1.21 -12.24
CA ASP A 99 -29.10 2.05 -11.39
C ASP A 99 -28.91 1.46 -9.98
N ALA A 100 -29.95 0.81 -9.45
CA ALA A 100 -29.90 0.17 -8.14
C ALA A 100 -28.85 -0.96 -8.07
N TYR A 101 -28.69 -1.74 -9.14
CA TYR A 101 -27.68 -2.79 -9.22
C TYR A 101 -26.28 -2.18 -9.29
N ALA A 102 -26.06 -1.22 -10.18
CA ALA A 102 -24.76 -0.56 -10.34
C ALA A 102 -24.31 0.13 -9.04
N GLN A 103 -25.22 0.83 -8.34
CA GLN A 103 -24.93 1.46 -7.06
C GLN A 103 -24.62 0.43 -5.97
N ALA A 104 -25.41 -0.64 -5.85
CA ALA A 104 -25.17 -1.68 -4.85
C ALA A 104 -23.83 -2.40 -5.09
N GLN A 105 -23.52 -2.73 -6.35
CA GLN A 105 -22.25 -3.35 -6.74
C GLN A 105 -21.06 -2.43 -6.46
N GLY A 106 -21.17 -1.15 -6.84
CA GLY A 106 -20.13 -0.15 -6.57
C GLY A 106 -19.86 0.02 -5.07
N ASN A 107 -20.92 0.11 -4.26
CA ASN A 107 -20.83 0.20 -2.81
C ASN A 107 -20.19 -1.05 -2.19
N LEU A 108 -20.54 -2.24 -2.67
CA LEU A 108 -19.94 -3.50 -2.24
C LEU A 108 -18.44 -3.55 -2.54
N VAL A 109 -18.02 -3.21 -3.76
CA VAL A 109 -16.59 -3.20 -4.14
C VAL A 109 -15.82 -2.18 -3.31
N ASN A 110 -16.34 -0.97 -3.16
CA ASN A 110 -15.68 0.10 -2.40
C ASN A 110 -15.51 -0.27 -0.92
N SER A 111 -16.56 -0.78 -0.29
CA SER A 111 -16.52 -1.21 1.11
C SER A 111 -15.65 -2.45 1.33
N SER A 112 -15.66 -3.41 0.41
CA SER A 112 -14.76 -4.57 0.42
C SER A 112 -13.29 -4.14 0.39
N MET A 113 -12.94 -3.20 -0.48
CA MET A 113 -11.58 -2.69 -0.57
C MET A 113 -11.18 -1.89 0.68
N ALA A 114 -12.10 -1.11 1.24
CA ALA A 114 -11.86 -0.41 2.51
C ALA A 114 -11.59 -1.40 3.65
N PHE A 115 -12.40 -2.44 3.78
CA PHE A 115 -12.20 -3.49 4.78
C PHE A 115 -10.88 -4.24 4.57
N LYS A 116 -10.53 -4.61 3.34
CA LYS A 116 -9.23 -5.26 3.04
C LYS A 116 -8.03 -4.38 3.39
N ARG A 117 -8.11 -3.07 3.17
CA ARG A 117 -7.04 -2.14 3.59
C ARG A 117 -6.88 -2.13 5.10
N GLN A 118 -7.99 -2.06 5.82
CA GLN A 118 -7.99 -2.05 7.28
C GLN A 118 -7.50 -3.37 7.87
N GLN A 119 -7.86 -4.51 7.26
CA GLN A 119 -7.34 -5.83 7.63
C GLN A 119 -5.82 -5.92 7.45
N ARG A 120 -5.26 -5.31 6.39
CA ARG A 120 -3.80 -5.24 6.18
C ARG A 120 -3.13 -4.40 7.26
N ALA A 121 -3.70 -3.24 7.62
CA ALA A 121 -3.15 -2.40 8.68
C ALA A 121 -3.06 -3.16 10.01
N LEU A 122 -4.12 -3.88 10.39
CA LEU A 122 -4.11 -4.73 11.59
C LEU A 122 -3.06 -5.85 11.52
N LEU A 123 -2.91 -6.49 10.36
CA LEU A 123 -1.89 -7.52 10.14
C LEU A 123 -0.47 -6.95 10.27
N GLU A 124 -0.23 -5.75 9.74
CA GLU A 124 1.09 -5.10 9.82
C GLU A 124 1.47 -4.74 11.26
N ILE A 125 0.52 -4.30 12.09
CA ILE A 125 0.76 -4.10 13.53
C ILE A 125 1.20 -5.42 14.17
N TRP A 126 0.46 -6.49 13.92
CA TRP A 126 0.79 -7.80 14.48
C TRP A 126 2.15 -8.34 14.00
N LEU A 127 2.48 -8.18 12.71
CA LEU A 127 3.78 -8.58 12.16
C LEU A 127 4.92 -7.79 12.79
N ARG A 128 4.76 -6.47 12.93
CA ARG A 128 5.73 -5.60 13.58
C ARG A 128 5.97 -5.99 15.03
N ASP A 129 4.91 -6.36 15.75
CA ASP A 129 5.01 -6.80 17.15
C ASP A 129 5.72 -8.15 17.32
N ASN A 130 5.80 -8.96 16.26
CA ASN A 130 6.48 -10.25 16.25
C ASN A 130 7.83 -10.20 15.50
N ASP A 131 8.40 -9.00 15.31
CA ASP A 131 9.66 -8.78 14.58
C ASP A 131 9.67 -9.41 13.17
N MET A 132 8.49 -9.52 12.54
CA MET A 132 8.34 -10.03 11.19
C MET A 132 8.30 -8.90 10.16
N PRO A 133 8.96 -9.05 8.99
CA PRO A 133 8.91 -8.05 7.94
C PRO A 133 7.49 -7.75 7.50
N THR A 134 7.11 -6.47 7.46
CA THR A 134 5.80 -6.05 6.95
C THR A 134 5.85 -5.86 5.43
N ARG A 135 4.68 -5.82 4.79
CA ARG A 135 4.60 -5.55 3.35
C ARG A 135 5.11 -4.15 3.01
N SER A 136 4.80 -3.17 3.86
CA SER A 136 5.31 -1.80 3.73
C SER A 136 6.85 -1.76 3.75
N ASP A 137 7.48 -2.53 4.64
CA ASP A 137 8.96 -2.61 4.72
C ASP A 137 9.56 -3.23 3.44
N LEU A 138 8.91 -4.26 2.89
CA LEU A 138 9.34 -4.89 1.63
C LEU A 138 9.18 -3.94 0.44
N ASP A 139 8.07 -3.20 0.38
CA ASP A 139 7.82 -2.22 -0.68
C ASP A 139 8.85 -1.08 -0.63
N GLU A 140 9.22 -0.61 0.56
CA GLU A 140 10.27 0.39 0.76
C GLU A 140 11.66 -0.14 0.36
N ALA A 141 11.99 -1.37 0.76
CA ALA A 141 13.24 -2.03 0.36
C ALA A 141 13.32 -2.17 -1.16
N HIS A 142 12.24 -2.59 -1.82
CA HIS A 142 12.18 -2.69 -3.28
C HIS A 142 12.35 -1.34 -3.97
N ARG A 143 11.71 -0.29 -3.45
CA ARG A 143 11.87 1.07 -3.96
C ARG A 143 13.32 1.55 -3.85
N THR A 144 13.94 1.35 -2.68
CA THR A 144 15.33 1.73 -2.43
C THR A 144 16.28 0.98 -3.37
N ILE A 145 16.07 -0.32 -3.57
CA ILE A 145 16.84 -1.13 -4.52
C ILE A 145 16.70 -0.57 -5.95
N HIS A 146 15.48 -0.19 -6.35
CA HIS A 146 15.25 0.37 -7.67
C HIS A 146 15.96 1.72 -7.85
N GLU A 147 15.87 2.61 -6.87
CA GLU A 147 16.54 3.92 -6.88
C GLU A 147 18.07 3.75 -6.95
N LEU A 148 18.65 2.88 -6.12
CA LEU A 148 20.07 2.55 -6.16
C LEU A 148 20.51 1.99 -7.52
N ARG A 149 19.72 1.11 -8.15
CA ARG A 149 20.04 0.58 -9.49
C ARG A 149 20.07 1.69 -10.54
N LYS A 150 19.18 2.69 -10.42
CA LYS A 150 19.13 3.84 -11.32
C LYS A 150 20.37 4.73 -11.12
N ASP A 151 20.75 5.01 -9.89
CA ASP A 151 21.91 5.84 -9.57
C ASP A 151 23.21 5.18 -10.01
N VAL A 152 23.37 3.87 -9.77
CA VAL A 152 24.51 3.09 -10.27
C VAL A 152 24.60 3.15 -11.79
N LYS A 153 23.47 3.11 -12.50
CA LYS A 153 23.45 3.22 -13.96
C LYS A 153 23.84 4.62 -14.43
N ALA A 154 23.38 5.67 -13.74
CA ALA A 154 23.75 7.06 -14.03
C ALA A 154 25.24 7.31 -13.82
N LEU A 155 25.78 6.92 -12.66
CA LEU A 155 27.21 7.01 -12.33
C LEU A 155 28.09 6.27 -13.33
N LYS A 156 27.71 5.04 -13.72
CA LYS A 156 28.44 4.29 -14.75
C LYS A 156 28.46 5.01 -16.10
N LYS A 157 27.37 5.69 -16.47
CA LYS A 157 27.30 6.48 -17.71
C LYS A 157 28.17 7.73 -17.64
N GLU A 158 28.16 8.45 -16.51
CA GLU A 158 29.02 9.61 -16.29
C GLU A 158 30.50 9.23 -16.32
N LEU A 159 30.89 8.15 -15.65
CA LEU A 159 32.26 7.63 -15.72
C LEU A 159 32.67 7.28 -17.14
N HIS A 160 31.77 6.66 -17.93
CA HIS A 160 32.06 6.36 -19.33
C HIS A 160 32.27 7.64 -20.16
N ASN A 161 31.42 8.65 -19.99
CA ASN A 161 31.56 9.94 -20.67
C ASN A 161 32.84 10.68 -20.25
N LEU A 162 33.21 10.63 -18.97
CA LEU A 162 34.46 11.19 -18.47
C LEU A 162 35.68 10.45 -19.03
N GLN A 163 35.64 9.13 -19.10
CA GLN A 163 36.70 8.34 -19.74
C GLN A 163 36.83 8.66 -21.23
N GLN A 164 35.72 8.85 -21.93
CA GLN A 164 35.72 9.26 -23.34
C GLN A 164 36.30 10.66 -23.54
N THR A 165 35.89 11.64 -22.71
CA THR A 165 36.43 13.01 -22.79
C THR A 165 37.91 13.07 -22.42
N VAL A 166 38.37 12.31 -21.42
CA VAL A 166 39.79 12.16 -21.12
C VAL A 166 40.53 11.51 -22.28
N ALA A 167 40.01 10.45 -22.89
CA ALA A 167 40.65 9.80 -24.05
C ALA A 167 40.79 10.76 -25.25
N VAL A 168 39.76 11.56 -25.56
CA VAL A 168 39.80 12.56 -26.63
C VAL A 168 40.78 13.69 -26.30
N THR A 169 40.82 14.16 -25.06
CA THR A 169 41.75 15.23 -24.62
C THR A 169 43.20 14.73 -24.62
N THR A 170 43.44 13.48 -24.23
CA THR A 170 44.78 12.88 -24.24
C THR A 170 45.25 12.59 -25.67
N ALA A 171 44.36 12.16 -26.57
CA ALA A 171 44.67 12.00 -27.99
C ALA A 171 45.00 13.36 -28.66
N ALA A 172 44.30 14.43 -28.27
CA ALA A 172 44.61 15.79 -28.73
C ALA A 172 45.95 16.31 -28.18
N ALA A 173 46.31 15.96 -26.93
CA ALA A 173 47.59 16.32 -26.34
C ALA A 173 48.79 15.54 -26.93
N VAL A 174 48.60 14.27 -27.33
CA VAL A 174 49.63 13.47 -28.00
C VAL A 174 49.90 13.94 -29.44
N ALA A 175 48.92 14.58 -30.09
CA ALA A 175 49.09 15.23 -31.39
C ALA A 175 49.86 16.56 -31.33
N GLN A 176 50.18 17.08 -30.14
CA GLN A 176 50.97 18.30 -29.93
C GLN A 176 52.26 18.00 -29.17
N LYS A 177 53.29 17.48 -29.86
CA LYS A 177 54.68 17.56 -29.40
C LYS A 177 55.63 17.91 -30.55
N PRO A 178 56.34 19.05 -30.46
CA PRO A 178 57.70 19.18 -30.97
C PRO A 178 58.73 19.11 -29.84
N ALA A 179 59.92 18.63 -30.20
CA ALA A 179 61.12 18.46 -29.37
C ALA A 179 61.91 19.76 -29.19
N THR A 180 62.60 19.91 -28.04
CA THR A 180 64.05 20.19 -27.92
C THR A 180 64.47 20.39 -26.45
N THR A 181 65.61 19.82 -26.08
CA THR A 181 66.41 19.98 -24.84
C THR A 181 67.60 20.93 -25.13
N PRO A 182 68.52 21.31 -24.21
CA PRO A 182 68.46 21.72 -22.79
C PRO A 182 69.06 23.13 -22.54
N SER A 183 68.77 23.80 -21.42
CA SER A 183 69.78 24.58 -20.67
C SER A 183 69.33 24.96 -19.26
N ALA A 184 70.11 24.55 -18.24
CA ALA A 184 70.18 25.17 -16.91
C ALA A 184 71.24 26.31 -16.96
N PRO A 185 71.52 27.14 -15.91
CA PRO A 185 71.08 27.12 -14.49
C PRO A 185 70.61 28.52 -13.97
N GLN A 186 69.99 28.76 -12.80
CA GLN A 186 70.58 28.81 -11.45
C GLN A 186 69.53 29.30 -10.40
N THR A 187 69.47 28.56 -9.28
CA THR A 187 69.45 29.00 -7.86
C THR A 187 68.56 30.16 -7.36
N LYS A 188 67.62 29.86 -6.44
CA LYS A 188 67.70 30.17 -4.98
C LYS A 188 66.37 29.85 -4.26
N SER A 189 66.41 28.90 -3.32
CA SER A 189 65.51 28.83 -2.14
C SER A 189 66.18 29.61 -0.99
N PRO A 190 65.47 30.12 0.04
CA PRO A 190 64.93 29.29 1.13
C PRO A 190 63.63 29.91 1.73
N LYS A 191 62.94 29.48 2.80
CA LYS A 191 63.02 28.45 3.84
C LYS A 191 61.60 28.31 4.44
N ALA A 192 61.34 27.15 5.03
CA ALA A 192 60.17 26.79 5.84
C ALA A 192 59.86 27.74 7.02
N THR A 193 58.58 27.86 7.40
CA THR A 193 58.13 27.85 8.81
C THR A 193 56.60 27.57 8.92
N GLN A 194 56.22 26.39 9.40
CA GLN A 194 55.03 26.19 10.26
C GLN A 194 55.40 26.68 11.69
N PRO A 195 54.50 27.07 12.63
CA PRO A 195 53.35 26.24 13.04
C PRO A 195 52.14 26.95 13.73
N LYS A 196 51.24 26.11 14.25
CA LYS A 196 50.25 26.26 15.35
C LYS A 196 48.80 26.25 14.86
N SER A 197 48.07 25.14 15.07
CA SER A 197 47.48 24.69 16.35
C SER A 197 46.55 25.74 16.94
N THR A 198 45.24 25.49 16.84
CA THR A 198 44.35 25.41 18.02
C THR A 198 43.07 24.67 17.65
N SER A 199 42.94 23.49 18.26
CA SER A 199 41.68 22.80 18.52
C SER A 199 40.69 23.72 19.24
N ARG A 200 39.39 23.65 18.89
CA ARG A 200 38.32 23.97 19.84
C ARG A 200 37.19 22.96 19.71
N ALA A 201 37.18 22.06 20.68
CA ALA A 201 36.09 21.14 20.97
C ALA A 201 34.89 21.87 21.62
N ARG A 202 33.70 21.38 21.25
CA ARG A 202 32.58 20.99 22.13
C ARG A 202 31.96 22.04 23.06
N THR A 203 30.67 22.30 22.89
CA THR A 203 29.70 22.06 23.98
C THR A 203 28.24 21.98 23.51
N THR A 204 27.66 20.82 23.77
CA THR A 204 26.23 20.53 23.88
C THR A 204 25.61 21.33 25.05
N ARG A 205 24.40 21.89 24.86
CA ARG A 205 23.61 22.47 25.94
C ARG A 205 22.29 21.71 26.10
N LYS A 206 22.30 20.78 27.06
CA LYS A 206 21.11 20.21 27.71
C LYS A 206 20.64 21.22 28.75
N ARG A 207 19.35 21.58 28.77
CA ARG A 207 18.75 22.37 29.84
C ARG A 207 17.53 21.64 30.38
N SER A 208 17.60 21.36 31.67
CA SER A 208 16.62 20.69 32.52
C SER A 208 15.50 21.61 32.98
N ALA A 209 14.33 20.99 33.15
CA ALA A 209 13.22 21.20 34.08
C ALA A 209 13.11 22.48 34.93
N SER A 210 11.88 23.01 35.02
CA SER A 210 11.32 23.60 36.23
C SER A 210 9.86 23.14 36.39
N ALA A 211 9.57 22.54 37.54
CA ALA A 211 8.23 22.23 38.04
C ALA A 211 7.60 23.47 38.71
N GLY A 212 6.27 23.51 38.79
CA GLY A 212 5.57 24.32 39.81
C GLY A 212 4.16 24.82 39.46
N THR A 213 3.16 24.20 40.12
CA THR A 213 2.01 24.86 40.78
C THR A 213 0.66 25.00 40.05
N GLN A 214 -0.19 23.99 40.24
CA GLN A 214 -1.50 23.99 40.93
C GLN A 214 -2.35 25.28 41.06
N ALA A 215 -3.57 25.24 40.51
CA ALA A 215 -4.88 25.76 41.02
C ALA A 215 -5.91 25.56 39.87
N GLY A 216 -7.14 25.07 40.01
CA GLY A 216 -8.09 25.10 41.12
C GLY A 216 -9.38 25.76 40.63
N ARG A 217 -10.30 24.98 40.06
CA ARG A 217 -11.77 25.08 40.15
C ARG A 217 -12.44 23.98 39.33
#